data_AF-A0A1E1J1F3-F1
#
_entry.id   AF-A0A1E1J1F3-F1
#
_cell.length_a   1.000
_cell.length_b   1.000
_cell.length_c   1.000
_cell.angle_alpha   90.00
_cell.angle_beta   90.00
_cell.angle_gamma   90.00
#
_symmetry.space_group_name_H-M   'P 1'
#
loop_
_entity.id
_entity.type
_entity.pdbx_description
1 polymer ?
#
loop_
_entity_poly.entity_id
_entity_poly.type
_entity_poly.pdbx_seq_one_letter_code
_entity_poly.pdbx_strand_id
1 'polypeptide(L)'
;MPRLIHASHRPEGGRGNEKLTKSVPKTANDLAAQSLANLWRRLFQSYVHFTQPGCEPFVSDSITDLDCVDDVANADTALDTLWAAGFAASSAPDALIVHLFLANEHFDAVSWIIAFCLVDRLQLSHYVRQRLRELSFLQPRGNSSSCFLRLAKAHVTQLLFTAYSLAFKWHLDYTVSVKYLTSLLPHARSTRGRILHRTIQEELRVLETLEFNCAVSQNHLLQLMDHFLTASERRYVLHVVHRE
;
A
#
# COMPACT_ATOMS: atom_id res chain seq x y z
N MET A 1 -5.74 -1.29 -77.66
CA MET A 1 -4.83 -0.46 -76.83
C MET A 1 -4.80 0.94 -77.42
N PRO A 2 -5.13 1.96 -76.62
CA PRO A 2 -4.11 2.84 -76.01
C PRO A 2 -4.38 3.19 -74.52
N ARG A 3 -3.33 3.64 -73.82
CA ARG A 3 -3.37 4.24 -72.46
C ARG A 3 -3.47 5.76 -72.57
N LEU A 4 -4.08 6.45 -71.59
CA LEU A 4 -3.81 7.84 -71.18
C LEU A 4 -4.50 8.16 -69.81
N ILE A 5 -4.08 9.27 -69.20
CA ILE A 5 -3.93 9.59 -67.77
C ILE A 5 -5.00 10.58 -67.26
N HIS A 6 -5.34 10.57 -65.94
CA HIS A 6 -5.53 11.72 -64.99
C HIS A 6 -6.52 11.39 -63.85
N ALA A 7 -6.09 11.37 -62.58
CA ALA A 7 -5.99 12.49 -61.60
C ALA A 7 -7.38 13.00 -61.13
N SER A 8 -7.79 12.73 -59.88
CA SER A 8 -7.64 13.60 -58.69
C SER A 8 -8.85 14.53 -58.43
N HIS A 9 -9.65 14.23 -57.40
CA HIS A 9 -9.86 15.09 -56.20
C HIS A 9 -10.95 14.53 -55.26
N ARG A 10 -10.76 14.79 -53.97
CA ARG A 10 -11.55 14.42 -52.78
C ARG A 10 -13.02 14.91 -52.80
N PRO A 11 -13.82 14.47 -51.82
CA PRO A 11 -14.09 15.40 -50.72
C PRO A 11 -13.84 14.79 -49.33
N GLU A 12 -13.51 15.69 -48.41
CA GLU A 12 -13.41 15.51 -46.97
C GLU A 12 -14.79 15.25 -46.34
N GLY A 13 -14.81 14.55 -45.20
CA GLY A 13 -16.02 14.39 -44.39
C GLY A 13 -15.79 13.41 -43.25
N GLY A 14 -15.46 13.92 -42.07
CA GLY A 14 -15.09 13.13 -40.91
C GLY A 14 -16.20 12.25 -40.34
N ARG A 15 -15.78 11.28 -39.53
CA ARG A 15 -16.49 10.83 -38.33
C ARG A 15 -15.47 10.22 -37.38
N GLY A 16 -15.42 10.79 -36.19
CA GLY A 16 -14.55 10.38 -35.10
C GLY A 16 -14.66 8.88 -34.86
N ASN A 17 -13.51 8.23 -34.87
CA ASN A 17 -13.39 6.84 -34.49
C ASN A 17 -13.42 6.80 -32.94
N GLU A 18 -14.61 6.98 -32.36
CA GLU A 18 -14.87 6.62 -30.97
C GLU A 18 -14.70 5.10 -30.87
N LYS A 19 -13.46 4.68 -30.66
CA LYS A 19 -13.16 3.36 -30.14
C LYS A 19 -13.81 3.27 -28.76
N LEU A 20 -15.06 2.79 -28.73
CA LEU A 20 -15.61 2.10 -27.56
C LEU A 20 -14.66 0.94 -27.26
N THR A 21 -13.67 1.22 -26.41
CA THR A 21 -12.88 0.21 -25.72
C THR A 21 -13.86 -0.56 -24.87
N LYS A 22 -14.38 -1.68 -25.41
CA LYS A 22 -15.16 -2.65 -24.62
C LYS A 22 -14.32 -2.99 -23.40
N SER A 23 -14.77 -2.56 -22.22
CA SER A 23 -14.13 -2.89 -20.96
C SER A 23 -14.08 -4.41 -20.85
N VAL A 24 -12.88 -4.96 -20.68
CA VAL A 24 -12.67 -6.39 -20.42
C VAL A 24 -13.59 -6.81 -19.26
N PRO A 25 -14.33 -7.92 -19.35
CA PRO A 25 -15.13 -8.41 -18.23
C PRO A 25 -14.20 -8.66 -17.04
N LYS A 26 -14.41 -7.90 -15.97
CA LYS A 26 -13.62 -8.03 -14.73
C LYS A 26 -14.01 -9.33 -14.04
N THR A 27 -13.03 -10.18 -13.76
CA THR A 27 -13.24 -11.39 -12.96
C THR A 27 -13.58 -11.04 -11.51
N ALA A 28 -14.09 -11.99 -10.73
CA ALA A 28 -14.30 -11.79 -9.29
C ALA A 28 -13.01 -11.38 -8.56
N ASN A 29 -11.88 -11.93 -8.97
CA ASN A 29 -10.56 -11.59 -8.42
C ASN A 29 -10.15 -10.15 -8.78
N ASP A 30 -10.40 -9.70 -10.02
CA ASP A 30 -10.13 -8.30 -10.41
C ASP A 30 -10.97 -7.31 -9.60
N LEU A 31 -12.23 -7.66 -9.35
CA LEU A 31 -13.14 -6.85 -8.53
C LEU A 31 -12.73 -6.84 -7.06
N ALA A 32 -12.26 -7.96 -6.51
CA ALA A 32 -11.71 -8.03 -5.16
C ALA A 32 -10.42 -7.22 -5.03
N ALA A 33 -9.48 -7.35 -5.97
CA ALA A 33 -8.25 -6.58 -6.02
C ALA A 33 -8.53 -5.07 -6.02
N GLN A 34 -9.46 -4.63 -6.88
CA GLN A 34 -9.88 -3.23 -6.95
C GLN A 34 -10.56 -2.77 -5.66
N SER A 35 -11.34 -3.64 -5.02
CA SER A 35 -12.00 -3.36 -3.74
C SER A 35 -10.98 -3.17 -2.62
N LEU A 36 -9.93 -4.00 -2.55
CA LEU A 36 -8.82 -3.84 -1.61
C LEU A 36 -8.05 -2.53 -1.85
N ALA A 37 -7.78 -2.17 -3.11
CA ALA A 37 -7.17 -0.89 -3.43
C ALA A 37 -8.06 0.31 -3.03
N ASN A 38 -9.37 0.21 -3.25
CA ASN A 38 -10.31 1.25 -2.81
C ASN A 38 -10.38 1.36 -1.28
N LEU A 39 -10.35 0.23 -0.56
CA LEU A 39 -10.26 0.19 0.90
C LEU A 39 -9.04 0.97 1.35
N TRP A 40 -7.86 0.60 0.84
CA TRP A 40 -6.60 1.28 1.15
C TRP A 40 -6.69 2.78 0.90
N ARG A 41 -7.19 3.21 -0.27
CA ARG A 41 -7.29 4.62 -0.62
C ARG A 41 -8.15 5.41 0.39
N ARG A 42 -9.31 4.88 0.75
CA ARG A 42 -10.22 5.53 1.70
C ARG A 42 -9.65 5.52 3.12
N LEU A 43 -9.00 4.43 3.52
CA LEU A 43 -8.30 4.30 4.79
C LEU A 43 -7.17 5.33 4.91
N PHE A 44 -6.29 5.38 3.91
CA PHE A 44 -5.18 6.32 3.88
C PHE A 44 -5.65 7.78 3.85
N GLN A 45 -6.71 8.10 3.10
CA GLN A 45 -7.33 9.42 3.12
C GLN A 45 -7.83 9.79 4.51
N SER A 46 -8.40 8.84 5.27
CA SER A 46 -8.80 9.09 6.65
C SER A 46 -7.61 9.47 7.54
N TYR A 47 -6.45 8.84 7.36
CA TYR A 47 -5.23 9.18 8.11
C TYR A 47 -4.67 10.55 7.75
N VAL A 48 -4.76 10.94 6.47
CA VAL A 48 -4.33 12.26 6.01
C VAL A 48 -5.20 13.37 6.60
N HIS A 49 -6.51 13.13 6.77
CA HIS A 49 -7.45 14.12 7.28
C HIS A 49 -7.63 14.09 8.80
N PHE A 50 -7.29 12.98 9.45
CA PHE A 50 -7.42 12.86 10.89
C PHE A 50 -6.32 13.63 11.61
N THR A 51 -6.75 14.47 12.56
CA THR A 51 -5.85 15.20 13.47
C THR A 51 -6.44 15.15 14.86
N GLN A 52 -5.58 15.01 15.86
CA GLN A 52 -5.98 15.05 17.27
C GLN A 52 -5.41 16.34 17.90
N PRO A 53 -6.22 17.15 18.59
CA PRO A 53 -5.75 18.39 19.21
C PRO A 53 -4.57 18.14 20.15
N GLY A 54 -3.48 18.90 19.96
CA GLY A 54 -2.23 18.76 20.71
C GLY A 54 -1.24 17.77 20.11
N CYS A 55 -1.68 16.89 19.20
CA CYS A 55 -0.84 15.89 18.56
C CYS A 55 -0.45 16.29 17.14
N GLU A 56 0.70 15.80 16.69
CA GLU A 56 1.18 15.92 15.32
C GLU A 56 0.36 14.98 14.42
N PRO A 57 0.22 15.27 13.12
CA PRO A 57 -0.42 14.36 12.19
C PRO A 57 0.44 13.11 12.00
N PHE A 58 -0.23 11.94 11.94
CA PHE A 58 0.41 10.66 11.64
C PHE A 58 1.03 10.64 10.24
N VAL A 59 0.36 11.25 9.25
CA VAL A 59 0.89 11.39 7.89
C VAL A 59 1.55 12.75 7.72
N SER A 60 2.80 12.78 7.26
CA SER A 60 3.55 14.03 7.01
C SER A 60 3.88 14.20 5.52
N ASP A 61 3.88 15.47 5.10
CA ASP A 61 4.41 15.87 3.78
C ASP A 61 5.94 15.98 3.79
N SER A 62 6.56 16.14 4.97
CA SER A 62 8.01 16.18 5.16
C SER A 62 8.55 14.88 5.77
N ILE A 63 9.72 14.44 5.31
CA ILE A 63 10.45 13.25 5.82
C ILE A 63 11.36 13.64 7.01
N THR A 64 11.15 14.80 7.63
CA THR A 64 12.06 15.35 8.66
C THR A 64 12.11 14.57 9.98
N ASP A 65 11.24 13.58 10.21
CA ASP A 65 11.14 12.91 11.53
C ASP A 65 11.54 11.42 11.53
N LEU A 66 12.09 10.89 10.45
CA LEU A 66 12.77 9.58 10.45
C LEU A 66 14.23 9.71 10.92
N ASP A 67 14.51 10.64 11.83
CA ASP A 67 15.82 10.81 12.45
C ASP A 67 16.02 9.80 13.59
N CYS A 68 16.42 8.59 13.18
CA CYS A 68 17.21 7.71 14.02
C CYS A 68 18.25 6.98 13.16
N VAL A 69 19.40 7.64 13.05
CA VAL A 69 20.75 7.14 12.73
C VAL A 69 20.98 6.60 11.30
N ASP A 70 21.79 7.39 10.59
CA ASP A 70 22.59 7.17 9.38
C ASP A 70 21.89 6.90 8.03
N ASP A 71 22.26 7.75 7.05
CA ASP A 71 22.01 7.71 5.58
C ASP A 71 20.74 8.37 4.98
N VAL A 72 20.33 9.56 5.45
CA VAL A 72 19.14 10.27 4.91
C VAL A 72 19.47 11.64 4.30
N ALA A 73 20.42 11.71 3.37
CA ALA A 73 20.58 12.90 2.51
C ALA A 73 20.28 12.65 1.02
N ASN A 74 20.09 11.38 0.61
CA ASN A 74 19.81 10.97 -0.78
C ASN A 74 18.67 9.95 -0.90
N ALA A 75 17.90 9.73 0.17
CA ALA A 75 16.98 8.58 0.28
C ALA A 75 15.58 8.83 -0.29
N ASP A 76 15.15 10.09 -0.39
CA ASP A 76 13.74 10.47 -0.52
C ASP A 76 13.26 10.36 -1.97
N THR A 77 13.91 11.11 -2.87
CA THR A 77 13.74 10.95 -4.32
C THR A 77 14.10 9.54 -4.75
N ALA A 78 14.98 8.84 -4.01
CA ALA A 78 15.38 7.49 -4.32
C ALA A 78 14.33 6.42 -3.97
N LEU A 79 13.40 6.65 -3.03
CA LEU A 79 12.39 5.64 -2.66
C LEU A 79 11.16 5.69 -3.57
N ASP A 80 10.65 6.90 -3.82
CA ASP A 80 9.57 7.09 -4.78
C ASP A 80 10.00 6.65 -6.17
N THR A 81 11.22 7.00 -6.60
CA THR A 81 11.76 6.50 -7.88
C THR A 81 11.99 4.99 -7.88
N LEU A 82 12.33 4.40 -6.73
CA LEU A 82 12.55 2.97 -6.60
C LEU A 82 11.25 2.17 -6.74
N TRP A 83 10.14 2.63 -6.17
CA TRP A 83 8.83 2.02 -6.36
C TRP A 83 8.19 2.40 -7.71
N ALA A 84 8.46 3.61 -8.20
CA ALA A 84 8.04 4.05 -9.53
C ALA A 84 8.72 3.30 -10.69
N ALA A 85 9.86 2.64 -10.43
CA ALA A 85 10.58 1.88 -11.45
C ALA A 85 9.84 0.58 -11.85
N GLY A 86 9.03 0.01 -10.96
CA GLY A 86 8.21 -1.17 -11.24
C GLY A 86 6.72 -0.88 -11.40
N PHE A 87 6.25 0.26 -10.89
CA PHE A 87 4.85 0.70 -10.97
C PHE A 87 4.78 2.14 -11.45
N ALA A 88 3.69 2.57 -12.12
CA ALA A 88 3.55 4.00 -12.44
C ALA A 88 3.56 4.84 -11.14
N ALA A 89 4.40 5.89 -11.09
CA ALA A 89 4.71 6.65 -9.86
C ALA A 89 3.47 7.14 -9.09
N SER A 90 2.42 7.58 -9.78
CA SER A 90 1.22 8.16 -9.19
C SER A 90 0.24 7.14 -8.59
N SER A 91 0.46 5.83 -8.79
CA SER A 91 -0.45 4.78 -8.34
C SER A 91 0.27 3.60 -7.69
N ALA A 92 1.50 3.80 -7.20
CA ALA A 92 2.33 2.70 -6.70
C ALA A 92 1.67 1.85 -5.59
N PRO A 93 0.96 2.41 -4.58
CA PRO A 93 0.27 1.59 -3.57
C PRO A 93 -0.87 0.75 -4.15
N ASP A 94 -1.71 1.34 -5.00
CA ASP A 94 -2.85 0.64 -5.63
C ASP A 94 -2.35 -0.45 -6.58
N ALA A 95 -1.32 -0.14 -7.37
CA ALA A 95 -0.68 -1.08 -8.29
C ALA A 95 0.01 -2.22 -7.55
N LEU A 96 0.62 -1.95 -6.39
CA LEU A 96 1.21 -2.98 -5.53
C LEU A 96 0.14 -3.97 -5.05
N ILE A 97 -0.99 -3.47 -4.54
CA ILE A 97 -2.09 -4.30 -4.04
C ILE A 97 -2.60 -5.20 -5.16
N VAL A 98 -2.96 -4.60 -6.31
CA VAL A 98 -3.52 -5.33 -7.44
C VAL A 98 -2.51 -6.34 -7.98
N HIS A 99 -1.25 -5.95 -8.16
CA HIS A 99 -0.20 -6.83 -8.68
C HIS A 99 0.01 -8.04 -7.79
N LEU A 100 0.24 -7.84 -6.49
CA LEU A 100 0.54 -8.96 -5.59
C LEU A 100 -0.68 -9.83 -5.31
N PHE A 101 -1.89 -9.26 -5.23
CA PHE A 101 -3.11 -10.05 -5.08
C PHE A 101 -3.37 -10.96 -6.28
N LEU A 102 -3.07 -10.49 -7.51
CA LEU A 102 -3.26 -11.29 -8.72
C LEU A 102 -2.04 -12.16 -9.08
N ALA A 103 -0.88 -11.96 -8.44
CA ALA A 103 0.35 -12.67 -8.76
C ALA A 103 0.39 -14.12 -8.25
N ASN A 104 -0.42 -14.46 -7.24
CA ASN A 104 -0.43 -15.81 -6.67
C ASN A 104 -1.82 -16.15 -6.12
N GLU A 105 -2.40 -17.26 -6.58
CA GLU A 105 -3.72 -17.74 -6.16
C GLU A 105 -3.77 -18.15 -4.68
N HIS A 106 -2.63 -18.43 -4.07
CA HIS A 106 -2.52 -18.73 -2.64
C HIS A 106 -2.45 -17.49 -1.75
N PHE A 107 -2.38 -16.29 -2.32
CA PHE A 107 -2.42 -15.06 -1.54
C PHE A 107 -3.86 -14.63 -1.36
N ASP A 108 -4.35 -14.80 -0.15
CA ASP A 108 -5.72 -14.49 0.18
C ASP A 108 -5.96 -12.99 0.40
N ALA A 109 -7.23 -12.58 0.28
CA ALA A 109 -7.62 -11.21 0.56
C ALA A 109 -7.48 -10.87 2.06
N VAL A 110 -7.50 -11.87 2.95
CA VAL A 110 -7.38 -11.67 4.39
C VAL A 110 -6.01 -11.10 4.75
N SER A 111 -4.93 -11.57 4.12
CA SER A 111 -3.57 -11.04 4.34
C SER A 111 -3.50 -9.53 4.08
N TRP A 112 -4.21 -9.02 3.07
CA TRP A 112 -4.30 -7.58 2.81
C TRP A 112 -5.08 -6.83 3.88
N ILE A 113 -6.22 -7.37 4.32
CA ILE A 113 -7.03 -6.73 5.36
C ILE A 113 -6.25 -6.70 6.68
N ILE A 114 -5.51 -7.76 7.02
CA ILE A 114 -4.61 -7.79 8.17
C ILE A 114 -3.53 -6.72 8.04
N ALA A 115 -2.89 -6.59 6.88
CA ALA A 115 -1.90 -5.55 6.63
C ALA A 115 -2.47 -4.14 6.89
N PHE A 116 -3.70 -3.88 6.43
CA PHE A 116 -4.39 -2.61 6.69
C PHE A 116 -4.69 -2.41 8.18
N CYS A 117 -5.12 -3.45 8.90
CA CYS A 117 -5.30 -3.40 10.35
C CYS A 117 -3.98 -3.11 11.09
N LEU A 118 -2.84 -3.63 10.62
CA LEU A 118 -1.54 -3.31 11.22
C LEU A 118 -1.19 -1.83 11.04
N VAL A 119 -1.46 -1.25 9.87
CA VAL A 119 -1.27 0.18 9.62
C VAL A 119 -2.21 1.03 10.49
N ASP A 120 -3.46 0.60 10.66
CA ASP A 120 -4.43 1.25 11.56
C ASP A 120 -3.94 1.27 13.01
N ARG A 121 -3.34 0.16 13.48
CA ARG A 121 -2.70 0.11 14.81
C ARG A 121 -1.48 1.02 14.91
N LEU A 122 -0.69 1.15 13.86
CA LEU A 122 0.45 2.09 13.85
C LEU A 122 -0.05 3.53 14.01
N GLN A 123 -1.12 3.89 13.30
CA GLN A 123 -1.78 5.19 13.43
C GLN A 123 -2.27 5.40 14.87
N LEU A 124 -2.96 4.43 15.46
CA LEU A 124 -3.46 4.55 16.83
C LEU A 124 -2.31 4.66 17.84
N SER A 125 -1.28 3.83 17.68
CA SER A 125 -0.08 3.84 18.53
C SER A 125 0.61 5.21 18.50
N HIS A 126 0.71 5.84 17.32
CA HIS A 126 1.24 7.19 17.17
C HIS A 126 0.51 8.20 18.08
N TYR A 127 -0.82 8.29 17.96
CA TYR A 127 -1.61 9.25 18.75
C TYR A 127 -1.64 8.94 20.24
N VAL A 128 -1.79 7.65 20.62
CA VAL A 128 -1.81 7.24 22.03
C VAL A 128 -0.48 7.57 22.70
N ARG A 129 0.65 7.23 22.06
CA ARG A 129 1.98 7.49 22.63
C ARG A 129 2.29 8.98 22.71
N GLN A 130 1.89 9.76 21.72
CA GLN A 130 2.04 11.22 21.77
C GLN A 130 1.23 11.82 22.93
N ARG A 131 -0.02 11.38 23.10
CA ARG A 131 -0.87 11.86 24.19
C ARG A 131 -0.37 11.45 25.57
N LEU A 132 0.11 10.22 25.73
CA LEU A 132 0.70 9.75 26.99
C LEU A 132 1.96 10.55 27.36
N ARG A 133 2.73 11.01 26.36
CA ARG A 133 3.88 11.89 26.58
C ARG A 133 3.46 13.29 27.00
N GLU A 134 2.47 13.90 26.34
CA GLU A 134 1.92 15.20 26.75
C GLU A 134 1.45 15.19 28.21
N LEU A 135 0.84 14.08 28.62
CA LEU A 135 0.37 13.86 29.99
C LEU A 135 1.47 13.41 30.96
N SER A 136 2.74 13.40 30.53
CA SER A 136 3.93 13.03 31.33
C SER A 136 3.93 11.60 31.88
N PHE A 137 3.08 10.70 31.36
CA PHE A 137 3.09 9.27 31.71
C PHE A 137 4.28 8.53 31.08
N LEU A 138 4.78 9.02 29.95
CA LEU A 138 6.00 8.54 29.31
C LEU A 138 7.12 9.53 29.56
N GLN A 139 8.01 9.23 30.51
CA GLN A 139 9.27 9.98 30.62
C GLN A 139 10.11 9.73 29.35
N PRO A 140 10.69 10.77 28.73
CA PRO A 140 11.65 10.58 27.65
C PRO A 140 12.85 9.82 28.22
N ARG A 141 13.00 8.55 27.84
CA ARG A 141 14.18 7.76 28.18
C ARG A 141 15.37 8.47 27.53
N GLY A 142 16.38 8.80 28.34
CA GLY A 142 17.54 9.59 27.91
C GLY A 142 18.16 9.06 26.61
N ASN A 143 18.55 9.99 25.74
CA ASN A 143 19.29 9.83 24.49
C ASN A 143 18.64 9.04 23.33
N SER A 144 17.45 8.46 23.48
CA SER A 144 16.67 8.04 22.32
C SER A 144 15.83 9.21 21.83
N SER A 145 16.12 9.72 20.62
CA SER A 145 15.16 10.59 19.92
C SER A 145 13.82 9.89 19.97
N SER A 146 12.82 10.58 20.48
CA SER A 146 11.46 10.10 20.65
C SER A 146 10.82 9.96 19.26
N CYS A 147 11.21 8.94 18.51
CA CYS A 147 10.76 8.74 17.15
C CYS A 147 9.38 8.06 17.22
N PHE A 148 8.33 8.87 17.33
CA PHE A 148 7.00 8.38 16.99
C PHE A 148 7.01 8.07 15.50
N LEU A 149 6.50 6.90 15.10
CA LEU A 149 6.45 6.53 13.69
C LEU A 149 5.47 7.46 12.97
N ARG A 150 6.00 8.49 12.32
CA ARG A 150 5.28 9.35 11.38
C ARG A 150 5.45 8.78 9.98
N LEU A 151 4.35 8.64 9.26
CA LEU A 151 4.34 8.12 7.91
C LEU A 151 4.50 9.26 6.90
N ALA A 152 5.70 9.40 6.37
CA ALA A 152 5.90 10.28 5.22
C ALA A 152 5.25 9.67 3.97
N LYS A 153 4.60 10.50 3.14
CA LYS A 153 3.87 10.06 1.94
C LYS A 153 4.73 9.22 0.98
N ALA A 154 6.01 9.55 0.83
CA ALA A 154 6.96 8.81 -0.01
C ALA A 154 7.22 7.35 0.47
N HIS A 155 6.97 7.08 1.76
CA HIS A 155 7.21 5.76 2.37
C HIS A 155 5.97 4.86 2.36
N VAL A 156 4.83 5.36 1.89
CA VAL A 156 3.55 4.64 1.95
C VAL A 156 3.62 3.27 1.28
N THR A 157 4.14 3.19 0.05
CA THR A 157 4.24 1.92 -0.69
C THR A 157 5.16 0.93 0.03
N GLN A 158 6.26 1.43 0.61
CA GLN A 158 7.21 0.63 1.36
C GLN A 158 6.58 0.07 2.63
N LEU A 159 5.95 0.92 3.44
CA LEU A 159 5.24 0.51 4.66
C LEU A 159 4.15 -0.51 4.34
N LEU A 160 3.39 -0.28 3.28
CA LEU A 160 2.31 -1.17 2.88
C LEU A 160 2.84 -2.55 2.48
N PHE A 161 3.94 -2.62 1.72
CA PHE A 161 4.59 -3.88 1.38
C PHE A 161 5.14 -4.59 2.63
N THR A 162 5.73 -3.85 3.56
CA THR A 162 6.24 -4.39 4.83
C THR A 162 5.11 -4.94 5.69
N ALA A 163 4.00 -4.21 5.86
CA ALA A 163 2.83 -4.67 6.60
C ALA A 163 2.20 -5.91 5.97
N TYR A 164 2.15 -5.98 4.63
CA TYR A 164 1.71 -7.17 3.91
C TYR A 164 2.63 -8.37 4.15
N SER A 165 3.95 -8.16 4.14
CA SER A 165 4.90 -9.23 4.46
C SER A 165 4.78 -9.74 5.90
N LEU A 166 4.44 -8.86 6.86
CA LEU A 166 4.16 -9.22 8.24
C LEU A 166 2.86 -10.01 8.37
N ALA A 167 1.80 -9.60 7.65
CA ALA A 167 0.50 -10.28 7.72
C ALA A 167 0.64 -11.79 7.48
N PHE A 168 1.44 -12.21 6.49
CA PHE A 168 1.69 -13.62 6.22
C PHE A 168 2.32 -14.38 7.39
N LYS A 169 3.16 -13.73 8.20
CA LYS A 169 3.83 -14.39 9.33
C LYS A 169 2.88 -14.67 10.50
N TRP A 170 1.76 -13.95 10.57
CA TRP A 170 0.80 -14.04 11.66
C TRP A 170 -0.52 -14.71 11.27
N HIS A 171 -0.83 -14.73 9.97
CA HIS A 171 -2.09 -15.23 9.43
C HIS A 171 -2.00 -16.66 8.90
N LEU A 172 -0.89 -17.00 8.24
CA LEU A 172 -0.76 -18.30 7.57
C LEU A 172 -0.02 -19.31 8.43
N ASP A 173 -0.44 -20.58 8.33
CA ASP A 173 0.24 -21.72 8.96
C ASP A 173 1.58 -22.07 8.32
N TYR A 174 1.87 -21.50 7.13
CA TYR A 174 3.13 -21.70 6.42
C TYR A 174 3.90 -20.39 6.26
N THR A 175 5.23 -20.52 6.16
CA THR A 175 6.11 -19.37 6.10
C THR A 175 6.25 -18.84 4.67
N VAL A 176 5.85 -17.59 4.47
CA VAL A 176 6.12 -16.85 3.23
C VAL A 176 7.31 -15.93 3.47
N SER A 177 8.46 -16.23 2.85
CA SER A 177 9.66 -15.39 3.03
C SER A 177 9.49 -14.03 2.34
N VAL A 178 10.00 -12.96 2.98
CA VAL A 178 10.04 -11.61 2.37
C VAL A 178 10.78 -11.64 1.03
N LYS A 179 11.87 -12.42 0.95
CA LYS A 179 12.63 -12.63 -0.29
C LYS A 179 11.77 -13.17 -1.44
N TYR A 180 10.87 -14.09 -1.15
CA TYR A 180 9.92 -14.61 -2.15
C TYR A 180 8.95 -13.52 -2.59
N LEU A 181 8.32 -12.80 -1.66
CA LEU A 181 7.42 -11.69 -1.98
C LEU A 181 8.10 -10.62 -2.83
N THR A 182 9.33 -10.23 -2.49
CA THR A 182 10.09 -9.25 -3.28
C THR A 182 10.42 -9.78 -4.66
N SER A 183 10.59 -11.10 -4.83
CA SER A 183 10.85 -11.71 -6.13
C SER A 183 9.67 -11.61 -7.10
N LEU A 184 8.44 -11.46 -6.59
CA LEU A 184 7.22 -11.30 -7.39
C LEU A 184 7.04 -9.87 -7.90
N LEU A 185 7.77 -8.89 -7.36
CA LEU A 185 7.63 -7.49 -7.76
C LEU A 185 8.14 -7.26 -9.19
N PRO A 186 7.50 -6.38 -9.98
CA PRO A 186 7.85 -6.11 -11.38
C PRO A 186 9.06 -5.17 -11.51
N HIS A 187 10.04 -5.29 -10.63
CA HIS A 187 11.22 -4.42 -10.57
C HIS A 187 12.46 -5.13 -11.12
N ALA A 188 13.52 -4.40 -11.45
CA ALA A 188 14.82 -5.01 -11.74
C ALA A 188 15.41 -5.70 -10.49
N ARG A 189 16.29 -6.69 -10.68
CA ARG A 189 16.89 -7.47 -9.58
C ARG A 189 17.62 -6.59 -8.54
N SER A 190 18.35 -5.57 -8.98
CA SER A 190 19.05 -4.62 -8.10
C SER A 190 18.06 -3.83 -7.23
N THR A 191 16.99 -3.34 -7.85
CA THR A 191 15.91 -2.62 -7.17
C THR A 191 15.17 -3.51 -6.16
N ARG A 192 14.86 -4.76 -6.54
CA ARG A 192 14.31 -5.76 -5.61
C ARG A 192 15.22 -5.97 -4.40
N GLY A 193 16.54 -6.05 -4.61
CA GLY A 193 17.51 -6.17 -3.50
C GLY A 193 17.43 -5.00 -2.51
N ARG A 194 17.28 -3.76 -3.01
CA ARG A 194 17.11 -2.57 -2.17
C ARG A 194 15.78 -2.56 -1.42
N ILE A 195 14.68 -2.92 -2.10
CA ILE A 195 13.35 -3.06 -1.48
C ILE A 195 13.43 -4.09 -0.34
N LEU A 196 13.99 -5.28 -0.60
CA LEU A 196 14.14 -6.34 0.39
C LEU A 196 14.89 -5.86 1.63
N HIS A 197 16.04 -5.20 1.45
CA HIS A 197 16.84 -4.72 2.56
C HIS A 197 16.08 -3.70 3.42
N ARG A 198 15.39 -2.74 2.77
CA ARG A 198 14.55 -1.75 3.47
C ARG A 198 13.37 -2.41 4.17
N THR A 199 12.70 -3.37 3.54
CA THR A 199 11.60 -4.12 4.18
C THR A 199 12.07 -4.81 5.45
N ILE A 200 13.23 -5.46 5.45
CA ILE A 200 13.76 -6.12 6.66
C ILE A 200 14.04 -5.11 7.78
N GLN A 201 14.62 -3.95 7.46
CA GLN A 201 14.88 -2.89 8.44
C GLN A 201 13.60 -2.27 8.99
N GLU A 202 12.64 -1.98 8.11
CA GLU A 202 11.36 -1.38 8.48
C GLU A 202 10.49 -2.36 9.26
N GLU A 203 10.55 -3.65 8.96
CA GLU A 203 9.80 -4.70 9.64
C GLU A 203 10.08 -4.69 11.15
N LEU A 204 11.36 -4.65 11.54
CA LEU A 204 11.75 -4.59 12.95
C LEU A 204 11.18 -3.35 13.65
N ARG A 205 11.24 -2.19 12.98
CA ARG A 205 10.71 -0.94 13.53
C ARG A 205 9.19 -0.98 13.70
N VAL A 206 8.47 -1.56 12.73
CA VAL A 206 7.01 -1.76 12.82
C VAL A 206 6.67 -2.69 13.98
N LEU A 207 7.41 -3.80 14.13
CA LEU A 207 7.21 -4.74 15.23
C LEU A 207 7.46 -4.08 16.59
N GLU A 208 8.55 -3.34 16.75
CA GLU A 208 8.85 -2.59 17.98
C GLU A 208 7.78 -1.52 18.27
N THR A 209 7.30 -0.83 17.22
CA THR A 209 6.25 0.18 17.35
C THR A 209 4.92 -0.41 17.80
N LEU A 210 4.63 -1.65 17.38
CA LEU A 210 3.45 -2.40 17.80
C LEU A 210 3.69 -3.24 19.07
N GLU A 211 4.86 -3.15 19.69
CA GLU A 211 5.24 -3.98 20.85
C GLU A 211 5.03 -5.48 20.58
N PHE A 212 5.31 -5.90 19.34
CA PHE A 212 5.11 -7.24 18.82
C PHE A 212 3.65 -7.74 18.86
N ASN A 213 2.67 -6.87 19.12
CA ASN A 213 1.25 -7.18 19.07
C ASN A 213 0.66 -7.00 17.67
N CYS A 214 0.92 -8.00 16.81
CA CYS A 214 0.39 -8.06 15.45
C CYS A 214 -0.85 -8.95 15.31
N ALA A 215 -1.40 -9.48 16.42
CA ALA A 215 -2.56 -10.36 16.38
C ALA A 215 -3.83 -9.59 15.98
N VAL A 216 -4.43 -9.91 14.84
CA VAL A 216 -5.67 -9.28 14.35
C VAL A 216 -6.84 -10.26 14.50
N SER A 217 -7.86 -9.87 15.27
CA SER A 217 -9.07 -10.69 15.41
C SER A 217 -10.04 -10.49 14.24
N GLN A 218 -10.90 -11.48 14.01
CA GLN A 218 -11.92 -11.43 12.95
C GLN A 218 -12.83 -10.19 13.05
N ASN A 219 -13.15 -9.75 14.26
CA ASN A 219 -13.97 -8.55 14.46
C ASN A 219 -13.29 -7.29 13.91
N HIS A 220 -11.97 -7.15 14.07
CA HIS A 220 -11.24 -6.02 13.50
C HIS A 220 -11.27 -6.03 11.97
N LEU A 221 -11.13 -7.22 11.36
CA LEU A 221 -11.24 -7.37 9.90
C LEU A 221 -12.61 -6.91 9.39
N LEU A 222 -13.68 -7.38 10.03
CA LEU A 222 -15.04 -7.02 9.67
C LEU A 222 -15.33 -5.53 9.87
N GLN A 223 -14.90 -4.96 11.00
CA GLN A 223 -15.08 -3.53 11.29
C GLN A 223 -14.37 -2.64 10.25
N LEU A 224 -13.15 -3.00 9.86
CA LEU A 224 -12.40 -2.26 8.85
C LEU A 224 -13.09 -2.33 7.48
N MET A 225 -13.54 -3.53 7.08
CA MET A 225 -14.30 -3.71 5.84
C MET A 225 -15.61 -2.92 5.87
N ASP A 226 -16.34 -2.94 6.98
CA ASP A 226 -17.63 -2.25 7.11
C ASP A 226 -17.52 -0.74 7.11
N HIS A 227 -16.42 -0.18 7.64
CA HIS A 227 -16.18 1.26 7.61
C HIS A 227 -15.77 1.78 6.23
N PHE A 228 -14.95 1.01 5.50
CA PHE A 228 -14.26 1.53 4.31
C PHE A 228 -14.74 0.95 2.99
N LEU A 229 -15.43 -0.20 2.98
CA LEU A 229 -16.00 -0.78 1.76
C LEU A 229 -17.49 -0.48 1.63
N THR A 230 -17.93 -0.31 0.38
CA THR A 230 -19.36 -0.38 0.05
C THR A 230 -19.85 -1.83 0.12
N ALA A 231 -21.17 -2.03 0.20
CA ALA A 231 -21.75 -3.38 0.27
C ALA A 231 -21.38 -4.28 -0.93
N SER A 232 -21.23 -3.71 -2.13
CA SER A 232 -20.82 -4.45 -3.32
C SER A 232 -19.33 -4.85 -3.27
N GLU A 233 -18.45 -3.92 -2.90
CA GLU A 233 -17.01 -4.19 -2.72
C GLU A 233 -16.78 -5.25 -1.62
N ARG A 234 -17.48 -5.12 -0.50
CA ARG A 234 -17.45 -6.10 0.59
C ARG A 234 -17.82 -7.50 0.10
N ARG A 235 -18.87 -7.62 -0.72
CA ARG A 235 -19.28 -8.90 -1.31
C ARG A 235 -18.18 -9.50 -2.17
N TYR A 236 -17.49 -8.70 -3.00
CA TYR A 236 -16.40 -9.22 -3.83
C TYR A 236 -15.22 -9.73 -3.00
N VAL A 237 -14.83 -8.97 -1.97
CA VAL A 237 -13.75 -9.38 -1.05
C VAL A 237 -14.15 -10.64 -0.28
N LEU A 238 -15.34 -10.70 0.31
CA LEU A 238 -15.79 -11.89 1.04
C LEU A 238 -15.93 -13.13 0.14
N HIS A 239 -16.34 -12.95 -1.12
CA HIS A 239 -16.44 -14.06 -2.07
C HIS A 239 -15.09 -14.73 -2.34
N VAL A 240 -13.98 -13.98 -2.32
CA VAL A 240 -12.63 -14.56 -2.47
C VAL A 240 -12.03 -15.02 -1.15
N VAL A 241 -12.47 -14.48 -0.01
CA VAL A 241 -12.08 -14.97 1.32
C VAL A 241 -12.69 -16.35 1.63
N HIS A 242 -13.94 -16.58 1.21
CA HIS A 242 -14.68 -17.82 1.51
C HIS A 242 -14.60 -18.88 0.40
N ARG A 243 -13.72 -18.72 -0.59
CA ARG A 243 -13.41 -19.77 -1.57
C ARG A 243 -12.44 -20.76 -0.94
N GLU A 244 -12.98 -21.66 -0.14
CA GLU A 244 -12.37 -22.95 0.22
C GLU A 244 -13.08 -24.08 -0.54
#